data_AF-A0AAV3Y5M0-F1
#
_entry.id   AF-A0AAV3Y5M0-F1
#
_cell.length_a   1.000
_cell.length_b   1.000
_cell.length_c   1.000
_cell.angle_alpha   90.00
_cell.angle_beta   90.00
_cell.angle_gamma   90.00
#
_symmetry.space_group_name_H-M   'P 1'
#
loop_
_entity.id
_entity.type
_entity.pdbx_description
1 polymer ?
#
loop_
_entity_poly.entity_id
_entity_poly.type
_entity_poly.pdbx_seq_one_letter_code
_entity_poly.pdbx_strand_id
1 'polypeptide(L)'
;MAAAPCRGSWTQQELENAMRAINRGEGISVREASKQFGIPRRILRNHISSGSTEKRLGRKPLLSDEEEQLLVDRIARFANIGLPLTAKMIRCYVFKYFEKNNRQHPFTSNLAGEKWFRLFLNRHPHLRHRKAQAMNPARAQKLNRFVVNDHFTKLEQAIIDLDLFDKPDRIFNLDEKGCRLSLHHQQRVIALNSNE
;
A
#
# COMPACT_ATOMS: atom_id res chain seq x y z
N MET A 1 -2.20 35.68 7.35
CA MET A 1 -2.02 35.00 6.04
C MET A 1 -3.28 34.19 5.75
N ALA A 2 -4.06 34.54 4.73
CA ALA A 2 -5.25 33.79 4.37
C ALA A 2 -4.85 32.45 3.73
N ALA A 3 -5.37 31.34 4.26
CA ALA A 3 -5.13 30.01 3.70
C ALA A 3 -5.58 29.97 2.22
N ALA A 4 -4.76 29.37 1.36
CA ALA A 4 -5.09 29.17 -0.05
C ALA A 4 -6.45 28.45 -0.16
N PRO A 5 -7.32 28.83 -1.11
CA PRO A 5 -8.64 28.21 -1.23
C PRO A 5 -8.49 26.71 -1.55
N CYS A 6 -8.77 25.86 -0.56
CA CYS A 6 -8.79 24.41 -0.73
C CYS A 6 -9.99 24.01 -1.61
N ARG A 7 -9.72 23.43 -2.79
CA ARG A 7 -10.77 22.91 -3.66
C ARG A 7 -11.48 21.74 -2.97
N GLY A 8 -12.81 21.78 -2.90
CA GLY A 8 -13.61 20.67 -2.36
C GLY A 8 -13.53 20.52 -0.85
N SER A 9 -13.65 21.63 -0.09
CA SER A 9 -13.65 21.63 1.37
C SER A 9 -14.84 20.92 2.01
N TRP A 10 -15.91 20.65 1.26
CA TRP A 10 -17.13 20.01 1.75
C TRP A 10 -16.97 18.49 1.93
N THR A 11 -17.67 17.86 2.86
CA THR A 11 -17.63 16.41 3.08
C THR A 11 -18.51 15.64 2.08
N GLN A 12 -18.33 14.31 2.00
CA GLN A 12 -19.21 13.41 1.23
C GLN A 12 -20.66 13.50 1.75
N GLN A 13 -20.82 13.56 3.07
CA GLN A 13 -22.11 13.65 3.73
C GLN A 13 -22.82 14.98 3.43
N GLU A 14 -22.08 16.10 3.44
CA GLU A 14 -22.63 17.41 3.05
C GLU A 14 -23.14 17.42 1.61
N LEU A 15 -22.40 16.77 0.69
CA LEU A 15 -22.83 16.64 -0.71
C LEU A 15 -24.10 15.79 -0.83
N GLU A 16 -24.18 14.67 -0.12
CA GLU A 16 -25.37 13.81 -0.11
C GLU A 16 -26.58 14.50 0.51
N ASN A 17 -26.39 15.26 1.58
CA ASN A 17 -27.45 16.03 2.23
C ASN A 17 -27.94 17.15 1.31
N ALA A 18 -27.03 17.87 0.65
CA ALA A 18 -27.38 18.89 -0.34
C ALA A 18 -28.16 18.30 -1.52
N MET A 19 -27.74 17.14 -2.03
CA MET A 19 -28.43 16.44 -3.12
C MET A 19 -29.81 15.92 -2.70
N ARG A 20 -29.95 15.44 -1.46
CA ARG A 20 -31.24 15.03 -0.88
C ARG A 20 -32.21 16.22 -0.76
N ALA A 21 -31.75 17.35 -0.22
CA ALA A 21 -32.55 18.56 -0.06
C ALA A 21 -33.05 19.13 -1.41
N ILE A 22 -32.28 18.93 -2.49
CA ILE A 22 -32.65 19.36 -3.84
C ILE A 22 -33.62 18.37 -4.52
N ASN A 23 -33.39 17.05 -4.39
CA ASN A 23 -34.12 16.03 -5.15
C ASN A 23 -35.32 15.40 -4.41
N ARG A 24 -35.43 15.54 -3.09
CA ARG A 24 -36.51 14.92 -2.29
C ARG A 24 -37.22 15.96 -1.41
N GLY A 25 -38.47 16.25 -1.74
CA GLY A 25 -39.51 16.77 -0.82
C GLY A 25 -39.39 18.20 -0.29
N GLU A 26 -38.18 18.73 -0.06
CA GLU A 26 -37.98 20.04 0.58
C GLU A 26 -37.95 21.22 -0.41
N GLY A 27 -37.76 20.96 -1.71
CA GLY A 27 -37.91 21.98 -2.77
C GLY A 27 -36.88 23.12 -2.73
N ILE A 28 -35.76 22.95 -2.02
CA ILE A 28 -34.75 24.00 -1.86
C ILE A 28 -34.02 24.24 -3.19
N SER A 29 -33.90 25.50 -3.59
CA SER A 29 -33.21 25.85 -4.83
C SER A 29 -31.71 25.53 -4.76
N VAL A 30 -31.09 25.20 -5.90
CA VAL A 30 -29.62 24.98 -6.00
C VAL A 30 -28.82 26.16 -5.43
N ARG A 31 -29.38 27.37 -5.50
CA ARG A 31 -28.79 28.59 -4.96
C ARG A 31 -28.73 28.57 -3.43
N GLU A 32 -29.81 28.12 -2.81
CA GLU A 32 -29.98 28.09 -1.36
C GLU A 32 -29.22 26.92 -0.74
N ALA A 33 -29.26 25.74 -1.36
CA ALA A 33 -28.40 24.62 -1.00
C ALA A 33 -26.90 25.00 -1.05
N SER A 34 -26.49 25.80 -2.05
CA SER A 34 -25.12 26.30 -2.15
C SER A 34 -24.72 27.19 -0.96
N LYS A 35 -25.65 28.01 -0.44
CA LYS A 35 -25.42 28.88 0.71
C LYS A 35 -25.40 28.09 2.02
N GLN A 36 -26.30 27.11 2.15
CA GLN A 36 -26.46 26.30 3.36
C GLN A 36 -25.32 25.30 3.56
N PHE A 37 -24.91 24.61 2.50
CA PHE A 37 -23.89 23.56 2.56
C PHE A 37 -22.49 24.03 2.11
N GLY A 38 -22.34 25.29 1.70
CA GLY A 38 -21.04 25.83 1.24
C GLY A 38 -20.50 25.22 -0.06
N ILE A 39 -21.33 24.47 -0.79
CA ILE A 39 -20.94 23.79 -2.04
C ILE A 39 -21.19 24.73 -3.22
N PRO A 40 -20.22 24.98 -4.12
CA PRO A 40 -20.44 25.83 -5.29
C PRO A 40 -21.57 25.31 -6.19
N ARG A 41 -22.46 26.20 -6.64
CA ARG A 41 -23.63 25.87 -7.49
C ARG A 41 -23.29 25.00 -8.71
N ARG A 42 -22.13 25.24 -9.33
CA ARG A 42 -21.67 24.47 -10.50
C ARG A 42 -21.45 22.99 -10.15
N ILE A 43 -20.93 22.70 -8.96
CA ILE A 43 -20.72 21.33 -8.48
C ILE A 43 -22.07 20.65 -8.28
N LEU A 44 -23.00 21.29 -7.56
CA LEU A 44 -24.34 20.77 -7.34
C LEU A 44 -25.06 20.46 -8.68
N ARG A 45 -25.03 21.39 -9.65
CA ARG A 45 -25.60 21.14 -10.99
C ARG A 45 -24.96 19.96 -11.71
N ASN A 46 -23.64 19.81 -11.63
CA ASN A 46 -22.95 18.67 -12.24
C ASN A 46 -23.38 17.35 -11.60
N HIS A 47 -23.54 17.30 -10.28
CA HIS A 47 -24.03 16.12 -9.56
C HIS A 47 -25.50 15.81 -9.89
N ILE A 48 -26.35 16.83 -10.01
CA ILE A 48 -27.75 16.67 -10.45
C ILE A 48 -27.80 16.08 -11.86
N SER A 49 -27.02 16.64 -12.79
CA SER A 49 -26.98 16.18 -14.18
C SER A 49 -26.36 14.80 -14.34
N SER A 50 -25.42 14.40 -13.48
CA SER A 50 -24.76 13.09 -13.55
C SER A 50 -25.42 12.02 -12.70
N GLY A 51 -26.33 12.40 -11.79
CA GLY A 51 -26.97 11.48 -10.84
C GLY A 51 -26.04 10.91 -9.77
N SER A 52 -24.74 11.22 -9.81
CA SER A 52 -23.75 10.70 -8.86
C SER A 52 -23.68 11.58 -7.62
N THR A 53 -23.69 10.95 -6.44
CA THR A 53 -23.45 11.62 -5.16
C THR A 53 -22.01 11.51 -4.69
N GLU A 54 -21.12 10.85 -5.45
CA GLU A 54 -19.74 10.63 -5.03
C GLU A 54 -18.88 11.89 -5.20
N LYS A 55 -18.28 12.34 -4.10
CA LYS A 55 -17.29 13.42 -4.07
C LYS A 55 -15.98 12.91 -4.67
N ARG A 56 -15.85 13.05 -5.99
CA ARG A 56 -14.61 12.76 -6.71
C ARG A 56 -14.01 14.03 -7.30
N LEU A 57 -12.76 14.30 -6.94
CA LEU A 57 -11.98 15.37 -7.55
C LEU A 57 -10.97 14.78 -8.55
N GLY A 58 -10.96 15.32 -9.77
CA GLY A 58 -10.01 14.96 -10.80
C GLY A 58 -10.42 13.77 -11.68
N ARG A 59 -9.48 13.34 -12.53
CA ARG A 59 -9.70 12.24 -13.49
C ARG A 59 -9.81 10.91 -12.75
N LYS A 60 -10.65 10.01 -13.27
CA LYS A 60 -10.72 8.62 -12.79
C LYS A 60 -9.33 7.94 -12.89
N PRO A 61 -8.95 7.11 -11.91
CA PRO A 61 -7.76 6.28 -11.97
C PRO A 61 -7.88 5.32 -13.16
N LEU A 62 -6.74 4.81 -13.58
CA LEU A 62 -6.66 3.96 -14.76
C LEU A 62 -7.23 2.56 -14.49
N LEU A 63 -7.00 2.04 -13.29
CA LEU A 63 -7.57 0.80 -12.77
C LEU A 63 -8.88 1.11 -12.03
N SER A 64 -9.82 0.17 -12.04
CA SER A 64 -11.00 0.22 -11.15
C SER A 64 -10.59 -0.04 -9.69
N ASP A 65 -11.47 0.29 -8.76
CA ASP A 65 -11.20 0.06 -7.34
C ASP A 65 -11.02 -1.44 -7.03
N GLU A 66 -11.77 -2.32 -7.71
CA GLU A 66 -11.60 -3.77 -7.65
C GLU A 66 -10.24 -4.25 -8.19
N GLU A 67 -9.81 -3.71 -9.33
CA GLU A 67 -8.53 -4.04 -9.94
C GLU A 67 -7.35 -3.56 -9.07
N GLU A 68 -7.48 -2.38 -8.46
CA GLU A 68 -6.50 -1.88 -7.51
C GLU A 68 -6.40 -2.77 -6.27
N GLN A 69 -7.54 -3.24 -5.73
CA GLN A 69 -7.54 -4.15 -4.58
C GLN A 69 -6.87 -5.49 -4.91
N LEU A 70 -7.17 -6.08 -6.07
CA LEU A 70 -6.48 -7.30 -6.53
C LEU A 70 -4.97 -7.10 -6.66
N LEU A 71 -4.53 -5.92 -7.08
CA LEU A 71 -3.11 -5.58 -7.16
C LEU A 71 -2.47 -5.46 -5.77
N VAL A 72 -3.16 -4.83 -4.82
CA VAL A 72 -2.75 -4.74 -3.40
C VAL A 72 -2.57 -6.13 -2.80
N ASP A 73 -3.57 -7.00 -2.93
CA ASP A 73 -3.55 -8.36 -2.38
C ASP A 73 -2.39 -9.17 -2.96
N ARG A 74 -2.12 -8.97 -4.26
CA ARG A 74 -1.00 -9.62 -4.93
C ARG A 74 0.34 -9.11 -4.39
N ILE A 75 0.50 -7.80 -4.19
CA ILE A 75 1.71 -7.22 -3.59
C ILE A 75 1.93 -7.79 -2.17
N ALA A 76 0.86 -7.84 -1.36
CA ALA A 76 0.89 -8.40 -0.01
C ALA A 76 1.31 -9.88 -0.02
N ARG A 77 0.69 -10.70 -0.88
CA ARG A 77 1.05 -12.11 -1.03
C ARG A 77 2.51 -12.30 -1.39
N PHE A 78 3.03 -11.53 -2.36
CA PHE A 78 4.43 -11.58 -2.77
C PHE A 78 5.38 -11.21 -1.63
N ALA A 79 5.02 -10.20 -0.81
CA ALA A 79 5.79 -9.88 0.39
C ALA A 79 5.78 -11.02 1.42
N ASN A 80 4.63 -11.66 1.65
CA ASN A 80 4.48 -12.74 2.64
C ASN A 80 5.26 -14.00 2.27
N ILE A 81 5.39 -14.32 0.99
CA ILE A 81 6.22 -15.46 0.53
C ILE A 81 7.72 -15.13 0.48
N GLY A 82 8.13 -13.93 0.93
CA GLY A 82 9.53 -13.50 0.93
C GLY A 82 10.05 -12.98 -0.42
N LEU A 83 9.16 -12.69 -1.37
CA LEU A 83 9.49 -12.16 -2.70
C LEU A 83 8.83 -10.79 -2.93
N PRO A 84 9.14 -9.77 -2.11
CA PRO A 84 8.46 -8.48 -2.19
C PRO A 84 8.76 -7.75 -3.50
N LEU A 85 7.73 -7.10 -4.06
CA LEU A 85 7.83 -6.45 -5.37
C LEU A 85 8.41 -5.05 -5.27
N THR A 86 9.15 -4.64 -6.31
CA THR A 86 9.66 -3.26 -6.41
C THR A 86 8.67 -2.37 -7.15
N ALA A 87 8.77 -1.05 -6.94
CA ALA A 87 7.98 -0.06 -7.67
C ALA A 87 8.11 -0.25 -9.21
N LYS A 88 9.32 -0.52 -9.70
CA LYS A 88 9.58 -0.76 -11.13
C LYS A 88 8.84 -2.01 -11.63
N MET A 89 8.87 -3.10 -10.87
CA MET A 89 8.14 -4.33 -11.23
C MET A 89 6.63 -4.10 -11.28
N ILE A 90 6.06 -3.45 -10.25
CA ILE A 90 4.62 -3.14 -10.21
C ILE A 90 4.23 -2.30 -11.42
N ARG A 91 4.98 -1.23 -11.72
CA ARG A 91 4.76 -0.37 -12.88
C ARG A 91 4.86 -1.13 -14.21
N CYS A 92 5.78 -2.09 -14.31
CA CYS A 92 5.92 -2.94 -15.49
C CYS A 92 4.74 -3.91 -15.64
N TYR A 93 4.32 -4.57 -14.56
CA TYR A 93 3.19 -5.50 -14.59
C TYR A 93 1.88 -4.80 -14.93
N VAL A 94 1.67 -3.58 -14.42
CA VAL A 94 0.50 -2.77 -14.75
C VAL A 94 0.52 -2.42 -16.24
N PHE A 95 1.66 -1.95 -16.78
CA PHE A 95 1.79 -1.71 -18.22
C PHE A 95 1.43 -2.97 -19.04
N LYS A 96 2.02 -4.12 -18.71
CA LYS A 96 1.74 -5.40 -19.38
C LYS A 96 0.28 -5.83 -19.27
N TYR A 97 -0.38 -5.53 -18.15
CA TYR A 97 -1.81 -5.82 -17.96
C TYR A 97 -2.67 -5.00 -18.93
N PHE A 98 -2.36 -3.73 -19.15
CA PHE A 98 -3.10 -2.91 -20.12
C PHE A 98 -2.85 -3.35 -21.57
N GLU A 99 -1.60 -3.63 -21.93
CA GLU A 99 -1.22 -4.17 -23.25
C GLU A 99 -1.94 -5.49 -23.55
N LYS A 100 -1.88 -6.46 -22.61
CA LYS A 100 -2.49 -7.78 -22.79
C LYS A 100 -4.02 -7.72 -22.97
N ASN A 101 -4.66 -6.74 -22.34
CA ASN A 101 -6.11 -6.56 -22.41
C ASN A 101 -6.54 -5.56 -23.50
N ASN A 102 -5.61 -5.07 -24.35
CA ASN A 102 -5.86 -4.06 -25.38
C ASN A 102 -6.59 -2.80 -24.86
N ARG A 103 -6.31 -2.39 -23.62
CA ARG A 103 -6.94 -1.22 -22.99
C ARG A 103 -6.11 0.03 -23.25
N GLN A 104 -6.76 1.11 -23.64
CA GLN A 104 -6.07 2.39 -23.83
C GLN A 104 -5.45 2.88 -22.52
N HIS A 105 -4.20 3.33 -22.60
CA HIS A 105 -3.48 3.90 -21.47
C HIS A 105 -2.65 5.12 -21.90
N PRO A 106 -2.38 6.07 -20.98
CA PRO A 106 -1.59 7.25 -21.28
C PRO A 106 -0.07 7.03 -21.16
N PHE A 107 0.39 5.80 -20.97
CA PHE A 107 1.81 5.51 -20.76
C PHE A 107 2.61 5.69 -22.07
N THR A 108 3.68 6.48 -22.02
CA THR A 108 4.57 6.76 -23.17
C THR A 108 5.74 5.77 -23.24
N SER A 109 5.97 5.00 -22.18
CA SER A 109 7.06 4.02 -22.09
C SER A 109 6.50 2.65 -21.71
N ASN A 110 7.35 1.62 -21.77
CA ASN A 110 7.00 0.23 -21.43
C ASN A 110 6.73 -0.01 -19.92
N LEU A 111 6.37 1.04 -19.18
CA LEU A 111 6.16 1.10 -17.75
C LEU A 111 5.01 2.08 -17.45
N ALA A 112 4.17 1.75 -16.47
CA ALA A 112 3.24 2.73 -15.91
C ALA A 112 4.02 3.95 -15.38
N GLY A 113 3.48 5.15 -15.48
CA GLY A 113 4.18 6.37 -15.06
C GLY A 113 4.44 6.46 -13.55
N GLU A 114 5.51 7.15 -13.13
CA GLU A 114 5.82 7.35 -11.70
C GLU A 114 4.71 8.13 -10.98
N LYS A 115 4.09 9.09 -11.68
CA LYS A 115 2.93 9.83 -11.19
C LYS A 115 1.74 8.90 -10.90
N TRP A 116 1.50 7.90 -11.74
CA TRP A 116 0.44 6.93 -11.51
C TRP A 116 0.74 6.12 -10.25
N PHE A 117 1.96 5.62 -10.11
CA PHE A 117 2.37 4.79 -8.97
C PHE A 117 2.27 5.55 -7.64
N ARG A 118 2.72 6.82 -7.61
CA ARG A 118 2.56 7.69 -6.44
C ARG A 118 1.08 7.91 -6.08
N LEU A 119 0.22 8.13 -7.07
CA LEU A 119 -1.21 8.31 -6.82
C LEU A 119 -1.88 7.00 -6.33
N PHE A 120 -1.43 5.85 -6.83
CA PHE A 120 -1.86 4.53 -6.34
C PHE A 120 -1.49 4.34 -4.86
N LEU A 121 -0.23 4.60 -4.47
CA LEU A 121 0.17 4.53 -3.06
C LEU A 121 -0.60 5.52 -2.17
N ASN A 122 -0.93 6.71 -2.67
CA ASN A 122 -1.75 7.66 -1.93
C ASN A 122 -3.18 7.17 -1.68
N ARG A 123 -3.74 6.36 -2.59
CA ARG A 123 -5.06 5.70 -2.39
C ARG A 123 -4.98 4.51 -1.45
N HIS A 124 -3.82 3.85 -1.40
CA HIS A 124 -3.56 2.64 -0.61
C HIS A 124 -2.49 2.90 0.46
N PRO A 125 -2.79 3.69 1.52
CA PRO A 125 -1.79 4.13 2.51
C PRO A 125 -1.21 2.99 3.38
N HIS A 126 -1.85 1.82 3.33
CA HIS A 126 -1.36 0.59 3.96
C HIS A 126 -0.16 0.00 3.19
N LEU A 127 0.06 0.34 1.91
CA LEU A 127 1.26 -0.02 1.17
C LEU A 127 2.36 1.02 1.38
N ARG A 128 3.56 0.57 1.75
CA ARG A 128 4.71 1.48 1.95
C ARG A 128 6.00 0.92 1.36
N HIS A 129 6.91 1.85 1.08
CA HIS A 129 8.29 1.50 0.77
C HIS A 129 8.97 0.91 2.01
N ARG A 130 9.56 -0.27 1.85
CA ARG A 130 10.40 -0.96 2.83
C ARG A 130 11.78 -1.23 2.25
N LYS A 131 12.78 -1.35 3.11
CA LYS A 131 14.09 -1.86 2.72
C LYS A 131 14.01 -3.38 2.73
N ALA A 132 14.37 -4.01 1.62
CA ALA A 132 14.44 -5.47 1.57
C ALA A 132 15.59 -5.94 2.47
N GLN A 133 15.29 -6.84 3.40
CA GLN A 133 16.30 -7.57 4.14
C GLN A 133 16.76 -8.75 3.28
N ALA A 134 18.00 -8.71 2.82
CA ALA A 134 18.59 -9.82 2.09
C ALA A 134 18.83 -10.98 3.07
N MET A 135 17.98 -12.01 3.01
CA MET A 135 18.23 -13.28 3.67
C MET A 135 18.87 -14.24 2.67
N ASN A 136 19.94 -14.93 3.07
CA ASN A 136 20.55 -15.97 2.25
C ASN A 136 19.50 -17.07 1.95
N PRO A 137 19.25 -17.46 0.68
CA PRO A 137 18.29 -18.51 0.33
C PRO A 137 18.54 -19.83 1.06
N ALA A 138 19.80 -20.21 1.26
CA ALA A 138 20.16 -21.41 2.00
C ALA A 138 19.75 -21.31 3.48
N ARG A 139 19.85 -20.11 4.08
CA ARG A 139 19.38 -19.84 5.44
C ARG A 139 17.85 -19.87 5.50
N ALA A 140 17.17 -19.30 4.51
CA ALA A 140 15.71 -19.33 4.41
C ALA A 140 15.17 -20.77 4.34
N GLN A 141 15.80 -21.64 3.54
CA GLN A 141 15.40 -23.04 3.40
C GLN A 141 15.61 -23.87 4.68
N LYS A 142 16.65 -23.55 5.47
CA LYS A 142 16.95 -24.23 6.73
C LYS A 142 16.09 -23.76 7.91
N LEU A 143 15.40 -22.63 7.79
CA LEU A 143 14.42 -22.14 8.77
C LEU A 143 13.07 -22.87 8.68
N ASN A 144 13.11 -24.21 8.58
CA ASN A 144 11.90 -25.03 8.60
C ASN A 144 11.63 -25.51 10.04
N ARG A 145 10.35 -25.72 10.37
CA ARG A 145 9.93 -26.07 11.74
C ARG A 145 10.63 -27.32 12.27
N PHE A 146 10.83 -28.33 11.43
CA PHE A 146 11.44 -29.60 11.82
C PHE A 146 12.93 -29.45 12.18
N VAL A 147 13.71 -28.81 11.32
CA VAL A 147 15.15 -28.56 11.50
C VAL A 147 15.39 -27.62 12.66
N VAL A 148 14.56 -26.58 12.81
CA VAL A 148 14.67 -25.65 13.93
C VAL A 148 14.35 -26.38 15.24
N ASN A 149 13.27 -27.17 15.29
CA ASN A 149 12.91 -27.92 16.48
C ASN A 149 13.97 -28.97 16.84
N ASP A 150 14.43 -29.77 15.86
CA ASP A 150 15.50 -30.76 16.04
C ASP A 150 16.80 -30.11 16.56
N HIS A 151 17.17 -28.94 16.03
CA HIS A 151 18.32 -28.19 16.53
C HIS A 151 18.15 -27.79 18.00
N PHE A 152 17.01 -27.21 18.38
CA PHE A 152 16.77 -26.79 19.77
C PHE A 152 16.63 -27.97 20.72
N THR A 153 16.02 -29.09 20.31
CA THR A 153 15.98 -30.32 21.11
C THR A 153 17.39 -30.84 21.38
N LYS A 154 18.27 -30.90 20.37
CA LYS A 154 19.66 -31.35 20.53
C LYS A 154 20.49 -30.38 21.36
N LEU A 155 20.26 -29.07 21.21
CA LEU A 155 20.91 -28.05 22.01
C LEU A 155 20.53 -28.17 23.48
N GLU A 156 19.24 -28.36 23.78
CA GLU A 156 18.75 -28.57 25.14
C GLU A 156 19.37 -29.82 25.78
N GLN A 157 19.42 -30.93 25.05
CA GLN A 157 20.10 -32.15 25.50
C GLN A 157 21.58 -31.90 25.82
N ALA A 158 22.32 -31.24 24.92
CA ALA A 158 23.73 -30.93 25.16
C ALA A 158 23.95 -30.00 26.37
N ILE A 159 23.05 -29.04 26.60
CA ILE A 159 23.10 -28.16 27.77
C ILE A 159 22.88 -28.95 29.06
N ILE A 160 21.95 -29.91 29.07
CA ILE A 160 21.66 -30.79 30.21
C ILE A 160 22.86 -31.71 30.47
N ASP A 161 23.36 -32.41 29.44
CA ASP A 161 24.45 -33.38 29.56
C ASP A 161 25.76 -32.74 30.07
N LEU A 162 25.99 -31.47 29.72
CA LEU A 162 27.17 -30.70 30.14
C LEU A 162 26.95 -29.87 31.41
N ASP A 163 25.76 -29.94 32.03
CA ASP A 163 25.37 -29.19 33.22
C ASP A 163 25.63 -27.68 33.07
N LEU A 164 25.14 -27.11 31.96
CA LEU A 164 25.40 -25.72 31.56
C LEU A 164 24.21 -24.76 31.81
N PHE A 165 23.06 -25.27 32.27
CA PHE A 165 21.81 -24.50 32.37
C PHE A 165 21.98 -23.21 33.19
N ASP A 166 22.66 -23.30 34.33
CA ASP A 166 22.93 -22.16 35.23
C ASP A 166 24.36 -21.60 35.09
N LYS A 167 25.07 -21.91 34.00
CA LYS A 167 26.48 -21.53 33.82
C LYS A 167 26.72 -20.81 32.48
N PRO A 168 26.09 -19.63 32.27
CA PRO A 168 26.23 -18.87 31.03
C PRO A 168 27.68 -18.46 30.74
N ASP A 169 28.52 -18.27 31.76
CA ASP A 169 29.93 -17.90 31.64
C ASP A 169 30.78 -18.93 30.87
N ARG A 170 30.24 -20.15 30.66
CA ARG A 170 30.89 -21.23 29.93
C ARG A 170 30.38 -21.36 28.48
N ILE A 171 29.42 -20.54 28.07
CA ILE A 171 28.85 -20.53 26.74
C ILE A 171 29.44 -19.36 25.95
N PHE A 172 30.37 -19.68 25.05
CA PHE A 172 31.03 -18.68 24.23
C PHE A 172 30.36 -18.58 22.86
N ASN A 173 29.87 -17.39 22.52
CA ASN A 173 29.43 -17.12 21.16
C ASN A 173 30.65 -16.84 20.27
N LEU A 174 30.96 -17.78 19.37
CA LEU A 174 32.04 -17.65 18.39
C LEU A 174 31.42 -17.50 17.01
N ASP A 175 31.24 -16.27 16.55
CA ASP A 175 30.73 -15.96 15.22
C ASP A 175 31.58 -14.85 14.56
N GLU A 176 31.74 -14.94 13.25
CA GLU A 176 32.52 -13.97 12.49
C GLU A 176 31.65 -12.75 12.17
N LYS A 177 32.10 -11.56 12.57
CA LYS A 177 31.46 -10.31 12.18
C LYS A 177 32.13 -9.71 10.95
N GLY A 178 31.45 -9.80 9.81
CA GLY A 178 31.86 -9.08 8.60
C GLY A 178 31.68 -7.57 8.74
N CYS A 179 32.76 -6.84 9.01
CA CYS A 179 32.77 -5.37 9.00
C CYS A 179 33.03 -4.84 7.59
N ARG A 180 31.98 -4.69 6.79
CA ARG A 180 32.08 -4.15 5.42
C ARG A 180 32.11 -2.61 5.46
N LEU A 181 33.15 -2.01 4.88
CA LEU A 181 33.35 -0.55 4.84
C LEU A 181 32.42 0.19 3.87
N SER A 182 31.72 -0.52 2.99
CA SER A 182 30.79 0.07 2.03
C SER A 182 29.32 -0.06 2.46
N LEU A 183 28.57 1.04 2.32
CA LEU A 183 27.13 1.07 2.54
C LEU A 183 26.41 0.34 1.39
N HIS A 184 25.97 -0.89 1.64
CA HIS A 184 25.16 -1.61 0.67
C HIS A 184 23.78 -0.94 0.53
N HIS A 185 23.47 -0.40 -0.65
CA HIS A 185 22.15 0.15 -0.91
C HIS A 185 21.14 -1.00 -1.05
N GLN A 186 20.38 -1.27 0.01
CA GLN A 186 19.31 -2.25 -0.04
C GLN A 186 18.20 -1.78 -0.96
N GLN A 187 17.68 -2.70 -1.77
CA GLN A 187 16.60 -2.42 -2.69
C GLN A 187 15.33 -2.01 -1.93
N ARG A 188 14.65 -0.97 -2.41
CA ARG A 188 13.36 -0.55 -1.88
C ARG A 188 12.25 -1.36 -2.53
N VAL A 189 11.48 -2.05 -1.70
CA VAL A 189 10.35 -2.90 -2.08
C VAL A 189 9.06 -2.32 -1.51
N ILE A 190 7.92 -2.78 -1.99
CA ILE A 190 6.59 -2.41 -1.51
C ILE A 190 6.03 -3.58 -0.70
N ALA A 191 5.56 -3.28 0.50
CA ALA A 191 4.91 -4.25 1.37
C ALA A 191 3.82 -3.55 2.20
N LEU A 192 2.96 -4.35 2.84
CA LEU A 192 2.00 -3.85 3.82
C LEU A 192 2.71 -3.24 5.03
N ASN A 193 2.07 -2.26 5.65
CA ASN A 193 2.52 -1.69 6.90
C ASN A 193 2.30 -2.72 8.02
N SER A 194 3.39 -3.15 8.65
CA SER A 194 3.45 -4.17 9.72
C SER A 194 2.81 -3.73 11.06
N ASN A 195 1.93 -2.73 11.06
CA ASN A 195 1.26 -2.26 12.26
C ASN A 195 -0.13 -2.91 12.33
N GLU A 196 -0.16 -4.23 12.50
CA GLU A 196 -1.29 -5.04 12.97
C GLU A 196 -0.72 -6.41 13.38
#